data_AF-A0A395LKN9-F1
#
_entry.id   AF-A0A395LKN9-F1
#
_cell.length_a   1.000
_cell.length_b   1.000
_cell.length_c   1.000
_cell.angle_alpha   90.00
_cell.angle_beta   90.00
_cell.angle_gamma   90.00
#
_symmetry.space_group_name_H-M   'P 1'
#
loop_
_entity.id
_entity.type
_entity.pdbx_description
1 polymer ?
#
loop_
_entity_poly.entity_id
_entity_poly.type
_entity_poly.pdbx_seq_one_letter_code
_entity_poly.pdbx_strand_id
1 'polypeptide(L)'
;MVDQFGGKPHPRSQVPDLSNVDLDTLPVTPPDPLRDYYEPMQVGAWALRVVPMAVCEGYWTGLQVVNGLVLLRRRTSVWMSITPMETESQLIGVDFARGHVVIHGLGMGWVAAMTALKPEVDRVTVVEMDDEVLKMHRQLDLFARLPDGAGDKVRIVEADALDWMPDSHVDLLMPDIWLDMVSWGRAEEVHDMQANAKADMVYFWGQELELARHAVKAGRDLDDAGLALTAKEFDLPLVGLDTPDYAARTRIATKQWMKGRWLEGSTIPADLRSSADEEMEA
;
A
#
# COMPACT_ATOMS: atom_id res chain seq x y z
N MET A 1 1.95 -16.12 12.48
CA MET A 1 2.59 -15.54 13.68
C MET A 1 3.29 -16.58 14.57
N VAL A 2 3.17 -17.88 14.27
CA VAL A 2 4.08 -18.90 14.85
C VAL A 2 5.49 -18.82 14.23
N ASP A 3 5.63 -18.15 13.07
CA ASP A 3 6.91 -18.00 12.36
C ASP A 3 7.68 -16.70 12.65
N GLN A 4 7.30 -15.89 13.64
CA GLN A 4 8.10 -14.69 14.01
C GLN A 4 9.30 -15.03 14.91
N PHE A 5 9.36 -16.25 15.45
CA PHE A 5 10.42 -16.68 16.35
C PHE A 5 10.93 -18.06 15.93
N GLY A 6 11.84 -18.07 14.96
CA GLY A 6 12.61 -19.25 14.56
C GLY A 6 12.82 -19.39 13.05
N GLY A 7 14.08 -19.42 12.61
CA GLY A 7 14.48 -19.60 11.21
C GLY A 7 14.67 -18.29 10.44
N LYS A 8 15.59 -18.29 9.46
CA LYS A 8 15.78 -17.14 8.57
C LYS A 8 14.60 -17.09 7.58
N PRO A 9 13.83 -15.98 7.53
CA PRO A 9 12.70 -15.87 6.62
C PRO A 9 13.17 -15.96 5.16
N HIS A 10 12.29 -16.47 4.28
CA HIS A 10 12.58 -16.50 2.84
C HIS A 10 12.90 -15.07 2.35
N PRO A 11 13.96 -14.84 1.56
CA PRO A 11 14.40 -13.48 1.20
C PRO A 11 13.35 -12.60 0.50
N ARG A 12 12.42 -13.23 -0.22
CA ARG A 12 11.26 -12.55 -0.84
C ARG A 12 10.05 -12.32 0.08
N SER A 13 10.02 -12.92 1.27
CA SER A 13 8.89 -12.77 2.19
C SER A 13 8.86 -11.36 2.78
N GLN A 14 7.68 -10.90 3.19
CA GLN A 14 7.51 -9.63 3.90
C GLN A 14 7.80 -9.74 5.42
N VAL A 15 8.24 -10.91 5.88
CA VAL A 15 8.54 -11.17 7.30
C VAL A 15 9.98 -10.71 7.59
N PRO A 16 10.20 -9.81 8.56
CA PRO A 16 11.54 -9.36 8.90
C PRO A 16 12.36 -10.47 9.56
N ASP A 17 13.67 -10.49 9.31
CA ASP A 17 14.61 -11.35 10.04
C ASP A 17 14.93 -10.72 11.39
N LEU A 18 14.41 -11.32 12.46
CA LEU A 18 14.58 -10.83 13.83
C LEU A 18 15.74 -11.48 14.58
N SER A 19 16.54 -12.35 13.93
CA SER A 19 17.52 -13.21 14.59
C SER A 19 18.59 -12.45 15.40
N ASN A 20 18.88 -11.20 15.03
CA ASN A 20 19.89 -10.35 15.69
C ASN A 20 19.34 -8.96 16.06
N VAL A 21 18.02 -8.84 16.25
CA VAL A 21 17.37 -7.56 16.56
C VAL A 21 17.15 -7.45 18.06
N ASP A 22 17.68 -6.39 18.67
CA ASP A 22 17.37 -6.03 20.06
C ASP A 22 16.04 -5.27 20.10
N LEU A 23 14.98 -5.97 20.51
CA LEU A 23 13.61 -5.45 20.51
C LEU A 23 13.43 -4.21 21.38
N ASP A 24 14.23 -4.06 22.44
CA ASP A 24 14.13 -2.93 23.38
C ASP A 24 14.69 -1.63 22.79
N THR A 25 15.43 -1.72 21.68
CA THR A 25 16.01 -0.56 20.98
C THR A 25 15.15 -0.06 19.82
N LEU A 26 14.13 -0.81 19.43
CA LEU A 26 13.29 -0.47 18.29
C LEU A 26 12.37 0.71 18.62
N PRO A 27 12.16 1.64 17.66
CA PRO A 27 11.15 2.67 17.82
C PRO A 27 9.76 2.03 17.89
N VAL A 28 8.86 2.68 18.63
CA VAL A 28 7.45 2.29 18.70
C VAL A 28 6.67 3.08 17.66
N THR A 29 5.89 2.40 16.83
CA THR A 29 5.04 3.03 15.82
C THR A 29 4.03 3.97 16.50
N PRO A 30 3.79 5.17 15.94
CA PRO A 30 2.69 6.02 16.40
C PRO A 30 1.35 5.27 16.38
N PRO A 31 0.42 5.55 17.32
CA PRO A 31 -0.90 4.93 17.30
C PRO A 31 -1.64 5.18 15.99
N ASP A 32 -2.22 4.13 15.40
CA ASP A 32 -3.11 4.26 14.25
C ASP A 32 -4.44 4.91 14.68
N PRO A 33 -4.84 6.05 14.10
CA PRO A 33 -6.07 6.74 14.47
C PRO A 33 -7.34 5.92 14.21
N LEU A 34 -7.28 4.92 13.32
CA LEU A 34 -8.41 4.05 13.00
C LEU A 34 -8.43 2.75 13.81
N ARG A 35 -7.41 2.51 14.65
CA ARG A 35 -7.23 1.25 15.36
C ARG A 35 -8.49 0.81 16.12
N ASP A 36 -9.11 1.71 16.86
CA ASP A 36 -10.25 1.38 17.73
C ASP A 36 -11.52 1.04 16.96
N TYR A 37 -11.61 1.39 15.68
CA TYR A 37 -12.72 0.99 14.82
C TYR A 37 -12.59 -0.48 14.37
N TYR A 38 -11.41 -1.09 14.45
CA TYR A 38 -11.22 -2.50 14.09
C TYR A 38 -11.49 -3.42 15.29
N GLU A 39 -12.78 -3.62 15.58
CA GLU A 39 -13.24 -4.52 16.65
C GLU A 39 -13.05 -6.00 16.26
N PRO A 40 -12.40 -6.83 17.09
CA PRO A 40 -12.20 -8.24 16.79
C PRO A 40 -13.51 -8.96 16.46
N MET A 41 -13.57 -9.59 15.29
CA MET A 41 -14.76 -10.30 14.81
C MET A 41 -14.40 -11.61 14.11
N GLN A 42 -15.36 -12.50 13.96
CA GLN A 42 -15.20 -13.75 13.21
C GLN A 42 -16.47 -14.09 12.44
N VAL A 43 -16.33 -14.25 11.13
CA VAL A 43 -17.44 -14.56 10.24
C VAL A 43 -17.00 -15.60 9.22
N GLY A 44 -17.60 -16.78 9.29
CA GLY A 44 -17.24 -17.91 8.42
C GLY A 44 -15.75 -18.24 8.54
N ALA A 45 -15.03 -18.18 7.43
CA ALA A 45 -13.59 -18.42 7.37
C ALA A 45 -12.74 -17.20 7.80
N TRP A 46 -13.36 -16.03 7.99
CA TRP A 46 -12.67 -14.77 8.23
C TRP A 46 -12.60 -14.44 9.71
N ALA A 47 -11.46 -13.92 10.15
CA ALA A 47 -11.23 -13.48 11.51
C ALA A 47 -10.45 -12.17 11.52
N LEU A 48 -11.09 -11.09 11.95
CA LEU A 48 -10.40 -9.86 12.33
C LEU A 48 -9.84 -10.07 13.75
N ARG A 49 -8.56 -9.78 13.93
CA ARG A 49 -7.85 -9.92 15.20
C ARG A 49 -7.02 -8.69 15.46
N VAL A 50 -6.85 -8.40 16.73
CA VAL A 50 -5.86 -7.45 17.21
C VAL A 50 -4.77 -8.25 17.88
N VAL A 51 -3.54 -8.06 17.43
CA VAL A 51 -2.35 -8.58 18.09
C VAL A 51 -1.81 -7.50 19.02
N PRO A 52 -1.65 -7.76 20.33
CA PRO A 52 -1.24 -6.74 21.28
C PRO A 52 0.10 -6.08 20.94
N MET A 53 1.05 -6.85 20.41
CA MET A 53 2.34 -6.36 19.97
C MET A 53 2.88 -7.22 18.82
N ALA A 54 3.46 -6.58 17.81
CA ALA A 54 4.20 -7.21 16.73
C ALA A 54 5.43 -6.36 16.37
N VAL A 55 6.43 -6.97 15.73
CA VAL A 55 7.53 -6.23 15.10
C VAL A 55 7.29 -6.23 13.60
N CYS A 56 7.26 -5.04 13.01
CA CYS A 56 7.02 -4.85 11.59
C CYS A 56 8.06 -3.89 11.00
N GLU A 57 8.37 -4.08 9.72
CA GLU A 57 9.13 -3.10 8.95
C GLU A 57 8.16 -2.08 8.35
N GLY A 58 8.49 -0.79 8.46
CA GLY A 58 7.78 0.29 7.77
C GLY A 58 8.15 0.35 6.30
N TYR A 59 7.39 1.12 5.52
CA TYR A 59 7.70 1.32 4.11
C TYR A 59 8.97 2.17 3.93
N TRP A 60 9.21 3.09 4.87
CA TRP A 60 10.39 3.97 4.88
C TRP A 60 11.13 3.97 6.21
N THR A 61 10.46 3.61 7.31
CA THR A 61 10.94 3.86 8.69
C THR A 61 11.68 2.67 9.31
N GLY A 62 11.84 1.56 8.58
CA GLY A 62 12.56 0.37 9.04
C GLY A 62 11.82 -0.41 10.12
N LEU A 63 12.54 -1.24 10.89
CA LEU A 63 11.94 -2.08 11.92
C LEU A 63 11.42 -1.26 13.11
N GLN A 64 10.22 -1.62 13.56
CA GLN A 64 9.52 -0.92 14.62
C GLN A 64 8.56 -1.85 15.36
N VAL A 65 8.26 -1.51 16.62
CA VAL A 65 7.29 -2.19 17.45
C VAL A 65 5.91 -1.59 17.22
N VAL A 66 4.97 -2.42 16.78
CA VAL A 66 3.57 -2.07 16.54
C VAL A 66 2.73 -2.60 17.70
N ASN A 67 2.09 -1.70 18.43
CA ASN A 67 1.13 -2.06 19.46
C ASN A 67 -0.27 -2.14 18.88
N GLY A 68 -0.98 -3.24 19.14
CA GLY A 68 -2.34 -3.44 18.69
C GLY A 68 -2.47 -3.65 17.18
N LEU A 69 -1.54 -4.35 16.52
CA LEU A 69 -1.62 -4.62 15.08
C LEU A 69 -2.95 -5.29 14.70
N VAL A 70 -3.69 -4.69 13.77
CA VAL A 70 -4.91 -5.27 13.22
C VAL A 70 -4.54 -6.25 12.10
N LEU A 71 -5.10 -7.45 12.17
CA LEU A 71 -4.92 -8.50 11.18
C LEU A 71 -6.28 -9.03 10.72
N LEU A 72 -6.43 -9.19 9.41
CA LEU A 72 -7.48 -10.01 8.83
C LEU A 72 -6.90 -11.36 8.44
N ARG A 73 -7.49 -12.44 8.97
CA ARG A 73 -7.10 -13.82 8.66
C ARG A 73 -8.20 -14.53 7.90
N ARG A 74 -7.81 -15.36 6.94
CA ARG A 74 -8.67 -16.37 6.31
C ARG A 74 -8.18 -17.73 6.76
N ARG A 75 -8.96 -18.41 7.61
CA ARG A 75 -8.58 -19.63 8.33
C ARG A 75 -7.27 -19.41 9.11
N THR A 76 -6.19 -20.10 8.73
CA THR A 76 -4.88 -20.02 9.38
C THR A 76 -3.96 -18.97 8.76
N SER A 77 -4.23 -18.52 7.54
CA SER A 77 -3.40 -17.57 6.82
C SER A 77 -3.77 -16.13 7.14
N VAL A 78 -2.76 -15.27 7.28
CA VAL A 78 -2.98 -13.82 7.26
C VAL A 78 -3.31 -13.44 5.83
N TRP A 79 -4.39 -12.68 5.67
CA TRP A 79 -4.83 -12.18 4.37
C TRP A 79 -4.36 -10.73 4.18
N MET A 80 -4.66 -9.87 5.15
CA MET A 80 -4.26 -8.45 5.16
C MET A 80 -3.96 -7.99 6.58
N SER A 81 -3.27 -6.86 6.71
CA SER A 81 -2.98 -6.24 7.99
C SER A 81 -3.09 -4.72 7.91
N ILE A 82 -2.84 -4.04 9.02
CA ILE A 82 -2.60 -2.59 9.03
C ILE A 82 -1.19 -2.38 9.62
N THR A 83 -0.20 -2.86 8.87
CA THR A 83 1.21 -2.69 9.21
C THR A 83 1.69 -1.29 8.87
N PRO A 84 2.80 -0.83 9.47
CA PRO A 84 3.44 0.42 9.06
C PRO A 84 3.82 0.44 7.58
N MET A 85 4.18 -0.71 6.98
CA MET A 85 4.37 -0.80 5.54
C MET A 85 3.09 -0.42 4.77
N GLU A 86 1.93 -0.99 5.14
CA GLU A 86 0.66 -0.72 4.46
C GLU A 86 0.21 0.73 4.65
N THR A 87 0.35 1.30 5.85
CA THR A 87 -0.06 2.69 6.10
C THR A 87 0.90 3.68 5.45
N GLU A 88 2.22 3.54 5.65
CA GLU A 88 3.22 4.48 5.13
C GLU A 88 3.28 4.53 3.60
N SER A 89 3.03 3.40 2.93
CA SER A 89 2.99 3.32 1.46
C SER A 89 1.74 3.96 0.84
N GLN A 90 0.74 4.30 1.65
CA GLN A 90 -0.51 4.93 1.20
C GLN A 90 -0.61 6.42 1.59
N LEU A 91 0.22 6.89 2.53
CA LEU A 91 0.13 8.24 3.09
C LEU A 91 0.22 9.35 2.05
N ILE A 92 1.07 9.22 1.02
CA ILE A 92 1.19 10.24 -0.01
C ILE A 92 -0.14 10.42 -0.76
N GLY A 93 -0.80 9.34 -1.17
CA GLY A 93 -2.11 9.42 -1.81
C GLY A 93 -3.17 10.04 -0.89
N VAL A 94 -3.19 9.64 0.39
CA VAL A 94 -4.08 10.25 1.41
C VAL A 94 -3.78 11.74 1.60
N ASP A 95 -2.53 12.16 1.56
CA ASP A 95 -2.16 13.57 1.74
C ASP A 95 -2.66 14.44 0.58
N PHE A 96 -2.62 13.93 -0.66
CA PHE A 96 -3.10 14.62 -1.86
C PHE A 96 -4.61 14.56 -2.08
N ALA A 97 -5.31 13.67 -1.37
CA ALA A 97 -6.74 13.48 -1.50
C ALA A 97 -7.56 14.76 -1.26
N ARG A 98 -8.43 15.08 -2.22
CA ARG A 98 -9.39 16.20 -2.17
C ARG A 98 -10.52 15.95 -3.18
N GLY A 99 -11.64 16.65 -3.04
CA GLY A 99 -12.78 16.56 -3.94
C GLY A 99 -13.34 15.13 -4.01
N HIS A 100 -13.49 14.59 -5.22
CA HIS A 100 -13.88 13.21 -5.45
C HIS A 100 -12.66 12.31 -5.64
N VAL A 101 -12.48 11.39 -4.69
CA VAL A 101 -11.41 10.38 -4.70
C VAL A 101 -11.98 9.03 -5.10
N VAL A 102 -11.38 8.36 -6.08
CA VAL A 102 -11.68 6.98 -6.45
C VAL A 102 -10.57 6.09 -5.93
N ILE A 103 -10.93 5.04 -5.20
CA ILE A 103 -10.00 4.02 -4.70
C ILE A 103 -10.38 2.68 -5.35
N HIS A 104 -9.46 2.06 -6.07
CA HIS A 104 -9.65 0.70 -6.57
C HIS A 104 -9.03 -0.30 -5.60
N GLY A 105 -9.82 -1.25 -5.13
CA GLY A 105 -9.46 -2.15 -4.04
C GLY A 105 -9.86 -1.57 -2.69
N LEU A 106 -10.71 -2.29 -1.95
CA LEU A 106 -11.20 -1.84 -0.66
C LEU A 106 -10.25 -2.21 0.48
N GLY A 107 -9.56 -3.34 0.35
CA GLY A 107 -8.65 -3.86 1.37
C GLY A 107 -9.31 -3.92 2.76
N MET A 108 -8.62 -3.39 3.77
CA MET A 108 -9.20 -3.23 5.12
C MET A 108 -9.97 -1.91 5.31
N GLY A 109 -10.16 -1.10 4.27
CA GLY A 109 -10.88 0.17 4.30
C GLY A 109 -10.12 1.32 4.96
N TRP A 110 -8.86 1.11 5.36
CA TRP A 110 -8.06 2.12 6.07
C TRP A 110 -7.83 3.37 5.21
N VAL A 111 -7.41 3.20 3.96
CA VAL A 111 -7.19 4.32 3.01
C VAL A 111 -8.49 5.09 2.75
N ALA A 112 -9.60 4.37 2.52
CA ALA A 112 -10.90 4.99 2.31
C ALA A 112 -11.39 5.79 3.53
N ALA A 113 -11.20 5.25 4.74
CA ALA A 113 -11.56 5.93 5.97
C ALA A 113 -10.68 7.16 6.26
N MET A 114 -9.36 7.04 6.12
CA MET A 114 -8.43 8.17 6.26
C MET A 114 -8.70 9.27 5.24
N THR A 115 -9.02 8.89 4.01
CA THR A 115 -9.42 9.82 2.94
C THR A 115 -10.72 10.54 3.28
N ALA A 116 -11.75 9.81 3.74
CA ALA A 116 -13.04 10.39 4.09
C ALA A 116 -12.96 11.36 5.28
N LEU A 117 -12.04 11.13 6.22
CA LEU A 117 -11.78 12.01 7.36
C LEU A 117 -11.22 13.38 6.96
N LYS A 118 -10.69 13.53 5.73
CA LYS A 118 -10.15 14.82 5.29
C LYS A 118 -11.26 15.82 4.99
N PRO A 119 -11.17 17.06 5.50
CA PRO A 119 -12.17 18.09 5.23
C PRO A 119 -12.18 18.51 3.75
N GLU A 120 -11.07 18.37 3.03
CA GLU A 120 -10.96 18.71 1.59
C GLU A 120 -11.61 17.67 0.67
N VAL A 121 -12.01 16.49 1.21
CA VAL A 121 -12.65 15.42 0.45
C VAL A 121 -14.16 15.52 0.56
N ASP A 122 -14.82 15.56 -0.60
CA ASP A 122 -16.28 15.63 -0.73
C ASP A 122 -16.90 14.24 -0.87
N ARG A 123 -16.21 13.32 -1.57
CA ARG A 123 -16.70 11.97 -1.84
C ARG A 123 -15.54 10.99 -2.02
N VAL A 124 -15.72 9.77 -1.52
CA VAL A 124 -14.85 8.63 -1.78
C VAL A 124 -15.67 7.55 -2.48
N THR A 125 -15.26 7.13 -3.66
CA THR A 125 -15.82 5.95 -4.34
C THR A 125 -14.81 4.82 -4.26
N VAL A 126 -15.15 3.75 -3.54
CA VAL A 126 -14.35 2.53 -3.49
C VAL A 126 -14.93 1.52 -4.47
N VAL A 127 -14.09 1.00 -5.36
CA VAL A 127 -14.46 -0.05 -6.33
C VAL A 127 -13.81 -1.35 -5.89
N GLU A 128 -14.63 -2.36 -5.61
CA GLU A 128 -14.20 -3.67 -5.12
C GLU A 128 -15.03 -4.77 -5.77
N MET A 129 -14.39 -5.85 -6.21
CA MET A 129 -15.06 -6.95 -6.90
C MET A 129 -15.24 -8.18 -5.99
N ASP A 130 -14.41 -8.33 -4.96
CA ASP A 130 -14.41 -9.51 -4.11
C ASP A 130 -15.60 -9.49 -3.14
N ASP A 131 -16.56 -10.36 -3.43
CA ASP A 131 -17.75 -10.67 -2.63
C ASP A 131 -17.46 -10.91 -1.13
N GLU A 132 -16.36 -11.59 -0.80
CA GLU A 132 -15.99 -11.88 0.58
C GLU A 132 -15.48 -10.63 1.30
N VAL A 133 -14.70 -9.79 0.61
CA VAL A 133 -14.25 -8.48 1.12
C VAL A 133 -15.45 -7.56 1.36
N LEU A 134 -16.38 -7.48 0.42
CA LEU A 134 -17.60 -6.69 0.55
C LEU A 134 -18.48 -7.15 1.72
N LYS A 135 -18.67 -8.47 1.89
CA LYS A 135 -19.43 -9.02 3.02
C LYS A 135 -18.76 -8.71 4.35
N MET A 136 -17.43 -8.80 4.41
CA MET A 136 -16.65 -8.48 5.60
C MET A 136 -16.81 -7.00 5.99
N HIS A 137 -16.75 -6.07 5.02
CA HIS A 137 -16.96 -4.65 5.28
C HIS A 137 -18.36 -4.29 5.72
N ARG A 138 -19.39 -4.93 5.15
CA ARG A 138 -20.79 -4.76 5.62
C ARG A 138 -20.96 -5.16 7.09
N GLN A 139 -20.13 -6.07 7.60
CA GLN A 139 -20.19 -6.52 9.00
C GLN A 139 -19.29 -5.72 9.92
N LEU A 140 -18.11 -5.32 9.44
CA LEU A 140 -17.21 -4.44 10.17
C LEU A 140 -17.86 -3.07 10.40
N ASP A 141 -18.66 -2.61 9.43
CA ASP A 141 -19.37 -1.33 9.48
C ASP A 141 -18.45 -0.18 9.91
N LEU A 142 -17.25 -0.16 9.31
CA LEU A 142 -16.17 0.78 9.64
C LEU A 142 -16.63 2.21 9.38
N PHE A 143 -17.16 2.46 8.18
CA PHE A 143 -17.48 3.80 7.71
C PHE A 143 -18.62 4.44 8.53
N ALA A 144 -19.68 3.70 8.87
CA ALA A 144 -20.79 4.23 9.66
C ALA A 144 -20.39 4.67 11.08
N ARG A 145 -19.27 4.17 11.59
CA ARG A 145 -18.75 4.53 12.91
C ARG A 145 -17.79 5.72 12.89
N LEU A 146 -17.35 6.17 11.71
CA LEU A 146 -16.44 7.32 11.60
C LEU A 146 -17.08 8.59 12.18
N PRO A 147 -16.28 9.47 12.82
CA PRO A 147 -16.77 10.66 13.48
C PRO A 147 -17.33 11.67 12.47
N ASP A 148 -18.16 12.58 12.98
CA ASP A 148 -18.67 13.75 12.25
C ASP A 148 -19.36 13.43 10.90
N GLY A 149 -19.88 12.22 10.74
CA GLY A 149 -20.51 11.76 9.50
C GLY A 149 -19.51 11.57 8.34
N ALA A 150 -18.20 11.50 8.62
CA ALA A 150 -17.18 11.34 7.58
C ALA A 150 -17.44 10.09 6.71
N GLY A 151 -17.99 9.03 7.29
CA GLY A 151 -18.38 7.82 6.57
C GLY A 151 -19.43 8.02 5.48
N ASP A 152 -20.28 9.05 5.58
CA ASP A 152 -21.33 9.34 4.60
C ASP A 152 -20.74 9.75 3.23
N LYS A 153 -19.47 10.15 3.21
CA LYS A 153 -18.72 10.43 1.97
C LYS A 153 -18.37 9.16 1.20
N VAL A 154 -18.38 7.98 1.85
CA VAL A 154 -17.88 6.73 1.28
C VAL A 154 -18.99 5.96 0.57
N ARG A 155 -18.81 5.73 -0.73
CA ARG A 155 -19.63 4.87 -1.58
C ARG A 155 -18.81 3.65 -1.97
N ILE A 156 -19.30 2.45 -1.68
CA ILE A 156 -18.71 1.20 -2.19
C ILE A 156 -19.49 0.76 -3.44
N VAL A 157 -18.77 0.43 -4.50
CA VAL A 157 -19.30 -0.09 -5.77
C VAL A 157 -18.74 -1.49 -6.01
N GLU A 158 -19.64 -2.46 -6.14
CA GLU A 158 -19.30 -3.83 -6.55
C GLU A 158 -19.05 -3.87 -8.06
N ALA A 159 -17.78 -3.80 -8.48
CA ALA A 159 -17.38 -3.80 -9.88
C ALA A 159 -15.90 -4.16 -10.05
N ASP A 160 -15.51 -4.55 -11.27
CA ASP A 160 -14.11 -4.69 -11.66
C ASP A 160 -13.46 -3.31 -11.82
N ALA A 161 -12.29 -3.12 -11.21
CA ALA A 161 -11.52 -1.89 -11.31
C ALA A 161 -11.08 -1.56 -12.76
N LEU A 162 -10.80 -2.57 -13.58
CA LEU A 162 -10.33 -2.40 -14.96
C LEU A 162 -11.46 -2.01 -15.92
N ASP A 163 -12.72 -2.27 -15.56
CA ASP A 163 -13.89 -1.95 -16.38
C ASP A 163 -14.71 -0.76 -15.85
N TRP A 164 -14.49 -0.36 -14.59
CA TRP A 164 -15.30 0.66 -13.94
C TRP A 164 -15.04 2.04 -14.52
N MET A 165 -16.12 2.79 -14.76
CA MET A 165 -16.09 4.18 -15.20
C MET A 165 -16.84 5.07 -14.20
N PRO A 166 -16.31 6.27 -13.88
CA PRO A 166 -16.98 7.19 -12.99
C PRO A 166 -18.20 7.84 -13.68
N ASP A 167 -19.21 8.18 -12.87
CA ASP A 167 -20.40 8.93 -13.31
C ASP A 167 -20.22 10.45 -13.27
N SER A 168 -19.02 10.91 -12.86
CA SER A 168 -18.71 12.32 -12.58
C SER A 168 -17.20 12.53 -12.52
N HIS A 169 -16.75 13.78 -12.47
CA HIS A 169 -15.31 14.13 -12.42
C HIS A 169 -14.63 13.50 -11.19
N VAL A 170 -13.35 13.14 -11.38
CA VAL A 170 -12.50 12.50 -10.37
C VAL A 170 -11.26 13.36 -10.19
N ASP A 171 -11.02 13.82 -8.95
CA ASP A 171 -9.84 14.62 -8.62
C ASP A 171 -8.61 13.72 -8.42
N LEU A 172 -8.77 12.58 -7.76
CA LEU A 172 -7.70 11.64 -7.45
C LEU A 172 -8.13 10.19 -7.70
N LEU A 173 -7.31 9.45 -8.45
CA LEU A 173 -7.40 8.00 -8.58
C LEU A 173 -6.32 7.31 -7.72
N MET A 174 -6.74 6.34 -6.90
CA MET A 174 -5.89 5.54 -6.04
C MET A 174 -6.06 4.03 -6.24
N PRO A 175 -5.32 3.43 -7.20
CA PRO A 175 -5.28 1.99 -7.39
C PRO A 175 -4.48 1.23 -6.32
N ASP A 176 -5.10 0.21 -5.73
CA ASP A 176 -4.52 -0.74 -4.78
C ASP A 176 -5.23 -2.11 -4.85
N ILE A 177 -5.08 -2.81 -5.99
CA ILE A 177 -5.74 -4.11 -6.23
C ILE A 177 -4.77 -5.31 -6.14
N TRP A 178 -3.50 -5.07 -5.83
CA TRP A 178 -2.46 -6.09 -5.94
C TRP A 178 -2.18 -6.78 -4.60
N LEU A 179 -1.84 -8.06 -4.66
CA LEU A 179 -1.41 -8.81 -3.48
C LEU A 179 0.09 -8.63 -3.19
N ASP A 180 0.90 -8.58 -4.23
CA ASP A 180 2.33 -8.43 -4.12
C ASP A 180 2.72 -6.95 -4.15
N MET A 181 3.72 -6.58 -3.35
CA MET A 181 4.26 -5.22 -3.29
C MET A 181 4.78 -4.72 -4.64
N VAL A 182 5.30 -5.62 -5.49
CA VAL A 182 5.67 -5.35 -6.88
C VAL A 182 5.19 -6.53 -7.73
N SER A 183 4.51 -6.24 -8.83
CA SER A 183 3.98 -7.24 -9.77
C SER A 183 4.27 -6.84 -11.22
N TRP A 184 4.13 -7.80 -12.13
CA TRP A 184 4.16 -7.51 -13.58
C TRP A 184 2.83 -6.89 -14.00
N GLY A 185 2.85 -6.01 -15.00
CA GLY A 185 1.62 -5.42 -15.57
C GLY A 185 1.05 -4.23 -14.80
N ARG A 186 1.63 -3.86 -13.64
CA ARG A 186 1.06 -2.83 -12.76
C ARG A 186 0.92 -1.47 -13.44
N ALA A 187 1.97 -1.02 -14.12
CA ALA A 187 1.94 0.28 -14.79
C ALA A 187 0.87 0.28 -15.90
N GLU A 188 0.77 -0.80 -16.66
CA GLU A 188 -0.26 -0.99 -17.69
C GLU A 188 -1.68 -1.00 -17.12
N GLU A 189 -1.90 -1.71 -16.02
CA GLU A 189 -3.21 -1.74 -15.34
C GLU A 189 -3.61 -0.37 -14.79
N VAL A 190 -2.66 0.41 -14.25
CA VAL A 190 -2.92 1.79 -13.83
C VAL A 190 -3.28 2.69 -15.02
N HIS A 191 -2.65 2.49 -16.18
CA HIS A 191 -3.03 3.19 -17.41
C HIS A 191 -4.46 2.87 -17.83
N ASP A 192 -4.86 1.59 -17.80
CA ASP A 192 -6.22 1.18 -18.17
C ASP A 192 -7.25 1.79 -17.22
N MET A 193 -7.00 1.75 -15.90
CA MET A 193 -7.86 2.41 -14.91
C MET A 193 -7.92 3.92 -15.12
N GLN A 194 -6.80 4.58 -15.42
CA GLN A 194 -6.77 6.02 -15.67
C GLN A 194 -7.46 6.39 -16.99
N ALA A 195 -7.42 5.55 -18.02
CA ALA A 195 -8.14 5.77 -19.27
C ALA A 195 -9.67 5.81 -19.05
N ASN A 196 -10.16 5.03 -18.08
CA ASN A 196 -11.55 5.04 -17.66
C ASN A 196 -11.87 6.21 -16.72
N ALA A 197 -11.09 6.36 -15.65
CA ALA A 197 -11.34 7.34 -14.58
C ALA A 197 -11.11 8.78 -15.02
N LYS A 198 -10.09 9.00 -15.86
CA LYS A 198 -9.64 10.32 -16.35
C LYS A 198 -9.46 11.31 -15.21
N ALA A 199 -8.84 10.86 -14.13
CA ALA A 199 -8.64 11.68 -12.94
C ALA A 199 -7.60 12.77 -13.18
N ASP A 200 -7.73 13.89 -12.46
CA ASP A 200 -6.74 14.98 -12.51
C ASP A 200 -5.38 14.58 -11.92
N MET A 201 -5.40 13.62 -10.99
CA MET A 201 -4.22 13.09 -10.30
C MET A 201 -4.30 11.57 -10.15
N VAL A 202 -3.13 10.94 -10.12
CA VAL A 202 -2.98 9.51 -9.85
C VAL A 202 -1.90 9.32 -8.77
N TYR A 203 -2.20 8.48 -7.78
CA TYR A 203 -1.20 7.89 -6.88
C TYR A 203 -1.59 6.44 -6.65
N PHE A 204 -0.69 5.48 -6.84
CA PHE A 204 -1.03 4.06 -6.74
C PHE A 204 -0.08 3.32 -5.81
N TRP A 205 -0.54 2.19 -5.25
CA TRP A 205 0.25 1.43 -4.30
C TRP A 205 1.53 0.85 -4.92
N GLY A 206 2.68 1.25 -4.38
CA GLY A 206 3.99 0.87 -4.89
C GLY A 206 4.52 1.77 -6.01
N GLN A 207 3.95 2.98 -6.22
CA GLN A 207 4.43 3.96 -7.20
C GLN A 207 5.95 4.16 -7.14
N GLU A 208 6.52 4.28 -5.94
CA GLU A 208 7.94 4.47 -5.71
C GLU A 208 8.77 3.32 -6.28
N LEU A 209 8.31 2.09 -6.08
CA LEU A 209 9.00 0.88 -6.51
C LEU A 209 8.90 0.72 -8.03
N GLU A 210 7.75 1.05 -8.61
CA GLU A 210 7.56 1.09 -10.06
C GLU A 210 8.49 2.14 -10.70
N LEU A 211 8.50 3.37 -10.18
CA LEU A 211 9.42 4.40 -10.65
C LEU A 211 10.89 3.95 -10.50
N ALA A 212 11.25 3.31 -9.38
CA ALA A 212 12.61 2.86 -9.15
C ALA A 212 13.04 1.75 -10.14
N ARG A 213 12.23 0.70 -10.34
CA ARG A 213 12.61 -0.40 -11.24
C ARG A 213 12.67 0.04 -12.71
N HIS A 214 11.80 0.97 -13.12
CA HIS A 214 11.85 1.56 -14.46
C HIS A 214 13.05 2.50 -14.63
N ALA A 215 13.38 3.32 -13.62
CA ALA A 215 14.57 4.17 -13.62
C ALA A 215 15.85 3.33 -13.76
N VAL A 216 15.98 2.28 -12.94
CA VAL A 216 17.12 1.35 -13.01
C VAL A 216 17.21 0.65 -14.37
N LYS A 217 16.07 0.21 -14.93
CA LYS A 217 16.02 -0.39 -16.27
C LYS A 217 16.51 0.58 -17.36
N ALA A 218 16.20 1.87 -17.21
CA ALA A 218 16.65 2.93 -18.11
C ALA A 218 18.08 3.43 -17.82
N GLY A 219 18.78 2.87 -16.82
CA GLY A 219 20.13 3.29 -16.44
C GLY A 219 20.17 4.66 -15.76
N ARG A 220 19.10 5.05 -15.06
CA ARG A 220 18.98 6.33 -14.34
C ARG A 220 19.29 6.16 -12.86
N ASP A 221 19.78 7.22 -12.25
CA ASP A 221 19.94 7.31 -10.81
C ASP A 221 18.58 7.49 -10.12
N LEU A 222 18.46 6.99 -8.89
CA LEU A 222 17.29 7.19 -8.03
C LEU A 222 17.41 8.52 -7.26
N ASP A 223 17.59 9.61 -8.00
CA ASP A 223 17.56 10.98 -7.52
C ASP A 223 16.33 11.72 -8.08
N ASP A 224 16.12 12.97 -7.65
CA ASP A 224 14.96 13.77 -8.06
C ASP A 224 14.86 13.90 -9.60
N ALA A 225 16.00 14.03 -10.30
CA ALA A 225 16.03 14.19 -11.74
C ALA A 225 15.70 12.88 -12.47
N GLY A 226 16.27 11.76 -12.04
CA GLY A 226 16.04 10.44 -12.61
C GLY A 226 14.61 9.96 -12.40
N LEU A 227 14.04 10.19 -11.21
CA LEU A 227 12.65 9.88 -10.92
C LEU A 227 11.68 10.77 -11.70
N ALA A 228 11.95 12.08 -11.82
CA ALA A 228 11.12 12.98 -12.61
C ALA A 228 11.14 12.63 -14.12
N LEU A 229 12.29 12.22 -14.66
CA LEU A 229 12.37 11.72 -16.04
C LEU A 229 11.57 10.42 -16.22
N THR A 230 11.65 9.53 -15.23
CA THR A 230 10.94 8.24 -15.28
C THR A 230 9.43 8.42 -15.16
N ALA A 231 8.95 9.28 -14.26
CA ALA A 231 7.53 9.58 -14.13
C ALA A 231 6.94 10.23 -15.39
N LYS A 232 7.72 11.01 -16.14
CA LYS A 232 7.26 11.54 -17.45
C LYS A 232 7.01 10.43 -18.47
N GLU A 233 7.79 9.34 -18.43
CA GLU A 233 7.61 8.20 -19.33
C GLU A 233 6.43 7.32 -18.95
N PHE A 234 5.98 7.39 -17.70
CA PHE A 234 4.73 6.78 -17.26
C PHE A 234 3.51 7.48 -17.85
N ASP A 235 3.62 8.67 -18.46
CA ASP A 235 2.50 9.38 -19.10
C ASP A 235 1.18 9.38 -18.29
N LEU A 236 1.32 9.54 -16.97
CA LEU A 236 0.24 9.59 -16.00
C LEU A 236 0.38 10.87 -15.18
N PRO A 237 -0.72 11.47 -14.70
CA PRO A 237 -0.66 12.65 -13.83
C PRO A 237 -0.27 12.24 -12.39
N LEU A 238 0.91 11.65 -12.23
CA LEU A 238 1.42 11.16 -10.95
C LEU A 238 1.65 12.31 -9.97
N VAL A 239 1.24 12.13 -8.72
CA VAL A 239 1.49 13.06 -7.62
C VAL A 239 2.48 12.49 -6.60
N GLY A 240 3.01 13.37 -5.75
CA GLY A 240 3.88 12.98 -4.64
C GLY A 240 5.38 13.17 -4.89
N LEU A 241 5.83 13.28 -6.15
CA LEU A 241 7.25 13.44 -6.48
C LEU A 241 7.88 14.72 -5.92
N ASP A 242 7.05 15.74 -5.65
CA ASP A 242 7.43 17.02 -5.06
C ASP A 242 7.38 17.02 -3.53
N THR A 243 7.01 15.90 -2.91
CA THR A 243 7.05 15.76 -1.45
C THR A 243 8.49 15.76 -0.92
N PRO A 244 8.72 16.26 0.30
CA PRO A 244 10.06 16.29 0.87
C PRO A 244 10.73 14.91 0.90
N ASP A 245 11.99 14.87 0.48
CA ASP A 245 12.85 13.68 0.46
C ASP A 245 12.32 12.51 -0.39
N TYR A 246 11.43 12.76 -1.37
CA TYR A 246 10.81 11.70 -2.18
C TYR A 246 11.82 10.73 -2.79
N ALA A 247 12.93 11.21 -3.37
CA ALA A 247 13.94 10.32 -3.95
C ALA A 247 14.70 9.51 -2.90
N ALA A 248 15.08 10.14 -1.79
CA ALA A 248 15.78 9.45 -0.69
C ALA A 248 14.88 8.36 -0.09
N ARG A 249 13.61 8.69 0.13
CA ARG A 249 12.56 7.77 0.53
C ARG A 249 12.43 6.63 -0.50
N THR A 250 12.27 6.94 -1.79
CA THR A 250 12.14 5.95 -2.88
C THR A 250 13.29 4.94 -2.85
N ARG A 251 14.52 5.42 -2.63
CA ARG A 251 15.69 4.55 -2.49
C ARG A 251 15.62 3.63 -1.26
N ILE A 252 15.12 4.11 -0.12
CA ILE A 252 14.91 3.30 1.08
C ILE A 252 13.87 2.21 0.81
N ALA A 253 12.70 2.58 0.30
CA ALA A 253 11.64 1.62 -0.02
C ALA A 253 12.13 0.58 -1.04
N THR A 254 12.89 0.99 -2.05
CA THR A 254 13.50 0.09 -3.03
C THR A 254 14.38 -0.96 -2.38
N LYS A 255 15.29 -0.56 -1.48
CA LYS A 255 16.17 -1.50 -0.77
C LYS A 255 15.39 -2.50 0.09
N GLN A 256 14.33 -2.04 0.74
CA GLN A 256 13.54 -2.86 1.64
C GLN A 256 12.60 -3.81 0.89
N TRP A 257 11.96 -3.34 -0.18
CA TRP A 257 10.76 -3.97 -0.73
C TRP A 257 10.88 -4.50 -2.16
N MET A 258 11.92 -4.11 -2.91
CA MET A 258 12.11 -4.60 -4.29
C MET A 258 12.34 -6.12 -4.33
N LYS A 259 13.19 -6.63 -3.42
CA LYS A 259 13.40 -8.08 -3.18
C LYS A 259 13.52 -8.92 -4.47
N GLY A 260 14.37 -8.49 -5.41
CA GLY A 260 14.62 -9.19 -6.67
C GLY A 260 13.57 -9.02 -7.77
N ARG A 261 12.55 -8.18 -7.57
CA ARG A 261 11.45 -7.96 -8.55
C ARG A 261 11.77 -6.87 -9.58
N TRP A 262 13.00 -6.91 -10.12
CA TRP A 262 13.45 -5.99 -11.16
C TRP A 262 12.91 -6.36 -12.53
N LEU A 263 12.79 -5.37 -13.42
CA LEU A 263 12.46 -5.61 -14.83
C LEU A 263 13.57 -6.38 -15.52
N GLU A 264 13.21 -7.23 -16.48
CA GLU A 264 14.18 -8.03 -17.24
C GLU A 264 15.23 -7.13 -17.91
N GLY A 265 16.51 -7.50 -17.80
CA GLY A 265 17.64 -6.75 -18.38
C GLY A 265 17.95 -5.44 -17.67
N SER A 266 17.60 -5.31 -16.39
CA SER A 266 18.04 -4.22 -15.51
C SER A 266 19.48 -4.42 -15.05
N THR A 267 20.27 -3.35 -14.99
CA THR A 267 21.61 -3.39 -14.36
C THR A 267 21.50 -2.86 -12.94
N ILE A 268 21.36 -3.77 -11.96
CA ILE A 268 21.03 -3.40 -10.58
C ILE A 268 22.26 -2.77 -9.89
N PRO A 269 22.16 -1.52 -9.38
CA PRO A 269 23.21 -0.87 -8.59
C PRO A 269 23.59 -1.70 -7.36
N ALA A 270 24.89 -1.76 -7.05
CA ALA A 270 25.40 -2.63 -5.97
C ALA A 270 24.77 -2.34 -4.60
N ASP A 271 24.42 -1.07 -4.33
CA ASP A 271 23.80 -0.66 -3.07
C ASP A 271 22.29 -0.95 -2.98
N LEU A 272 21.65 -1.33 -4.10
CA LEU A 272 20.24 -1.73 -4.19
C LEU A 272 20.05 -3.25 -4.28
N ARG A 273 21.15 -4.02 -4.39
CA ARG A 273 21.09 -5.49 -4.39
C ARG A 273 20.69 -6.02 -3.01
N SER A 274 19.92 -7.09 -3.03
CA SER A 274 19.43 -7.84 -1.88
C SER A 274 19.79 -9.31 -2.03
N SER A 275 19.74 -10.09 -0.94
CA SER A 275 19.94 -11.55 -1.04
C SER A 275 18.89 -12.25 -1.92
N ALA A 276 17.74 -11.61 -2.17
CA ALA A 276 16.73 -12.12 -3.08
C ALA A 276 17.13 -11.99 -4.57
N ASP A 277 18.10 -11.12 -4.89
CA ASP A 277 18.67 -11.03 -6.24
C ASP A 277 19.67 -12.17 -6.50
N GLU A 278 20.42 -12.58 -5.47
CA GLU A 278 21.43 -13.64 -5.56
C GLU A 278 20.81 -15.04 -5.76
N GLU A 279 19.64 -15.30 -5.17
CA GLU A 279 18.91 -16.56 -5.34
C GLU A 279 18.37 -16.78 -6.77
N MET A 280 18.28 -15.73 -7.60
CA MET A 280 17.91 -15.84 -9.02
C MET A 280 19.10 -16.12 -9.94
N GLU A 281 20.31 -15.76 -9.52
CA GLU A 281 21.54 -15.93 -10.29
C GLU A 281 22.15 -17.33 -10.10
N ALA A 282 21.62 -18.14 -9.17
CA ALA A 282 22.05 -19.50 -8.83
C ALA A 282 21.19 -20.60 -9.48
#